data_AF-A0A175R005-F1
#
_entry.id   AF-A0A175R005-F1
#
_cell.length_a   1.000
_cell.length_b   1.000
_cell.length_c   1.000
_cell.angle_alpha   90.00
_cell.angle_beta   90.00
_cell.angle_gamma   90.00
#
_symmetry.space_group_name_H-M   'P 1'
#
loop_
_entity.id
_entity.type
_entity.pdbx_description
1 polymer ?
#
loop_
_entity_poly.entity_id
_entity_poly.type
_entity_poly.pdbx_seq_one_letter_code
_entity_poly.pdbx_strand_id
1 'polypeptide(L)'
;ERAAAREAAVLVPIVDRPEGASVILTTRASGLRKHSGQIAFPGGSVDPEDESIEAAALREAREEIALEERFVETLGRLPRYRTTTGFRITPIIAIVRPGFSLRPEPSEVADIFEVPLAFLMNEANHRRDSREWGGHTRSFYSISFGDRLIWGITAGILRTLYERLYRS
;
A
#
# COMPACT_ATOMS: atom_id res chain seq x y z
N GLU A 1 15.20 27.22 -2.42
CA GLU A 1 14.51 26.15 -3.15
C GLU A 1 13.91 25.14 -2.18
N ARG A 2 12.63 24.79 -2.32
CA ARG A 2 12.13 23.55 -1.70
C ARG A 2 12.63 22.41 -2.58
N ALA A 3 13.43 21.49 -2.03
CA ALA A 3 13.79 20.26 -2.73
C ALA A 3 12.49 19.63 -3.29
N ALA A 4 12.51 19.28 -4.59
CA ALA A 4 11.36 18.66 -5.24
C ALA A 4 10.94 17.41 -4.44
N ALA A 5 9.64 17.29 -4.13
CA ALA A 5 9.13 16.12 -3.44
C ALA A 5 9.40 14.88 -4.30
N ARG A 6 9.93 13.80 -3.69
CA ARG A 6 10.14 12.54 -4.40
C ARG A 6 8.77 11.91 -4.67
N GLU A 7 8.42 11.71 -5.93
CA GLU A 7 7.16 11.03 -6.27
C GLU A 7 7.35 9.52 -6.09
N ALA A 8 6.31 8.88 -5.57
CA ALA A 8 6.26 7.44 -5.36
C ALA A 8 4.86 6.95 -5.74
N ALA A 9 4.77 5.70 -6.17
CA ALA A 9 3.53 5.07 -6.55
C ALA A 9 3.38 3.75 -5.80
N VAL A 10 2.16 3.46 -5.34
CA VAL A 10 1.83 2.18 -4.72
C VAL A 10 0.61 1.59 -5.39
N LEU A 11 0.62 0.29 -5.62
CA LEU A 11 -0.54 -0.44 -6.11
C LEU A 11 -1.43 -0.81 -4.93
N VAL A 12 -2.73 -0.58 -5.04
CA VAL A 12 -3.77 -1.09 -4.13
C VAL A 12 -4.47 -2.25 -4.87
N PRO A 13 -3.85 -3.45 -4.89
CA PRO A 13 -4.35 -4.60 -5.64
C PRO A 13 -5.54 -5.26 -4.92
N ILE A 14 -6.73 -5.16 -5.51
CA ILE A 14 -7.95 -5.82 -5.04
C ILE A 14 -8.13 -7.09 -5.87
N VAL A 15 -8.02 -8.25 -5.23
CA VAL A 15 -8.19 -9.56 -5.87
C VAL A 15 -9.65 -9.97 -5.76
N ASP A 16 -10.24 -10.37 -6.88
CA ASP A 16 -11.55 -11.00 -6.88
C ASP A 16 -11.39 -12.48 -6.46
N ARG A 17 -11.92 -12.83 -5.28
CA ARG A 17 -11.86 -14.18 -4.71
C ARG A 17 -13.28 -14.75 -4.56
N PRO A 18 -13.47 -16.08 -4.72
CA PRO A 18 -14.78 -16.70 -4.53
C PRO A 18 -15.44 -16.40 -3.17
N GLU A 19 -14.64 -16.32 -2.11
CA GLU A 19 -15.05 -15.99 -0.73
C GLU A 19 -15.26 -14.49 -0.48
N GLY A 20 -15.06 -13.65 -1.48
CA GLY A 20 -15.16 -12.19 -1.42
C GLY A 20 -13.80 -11.51 -1.61
N ALA A 21 -13.82 -10.30 -2.18
CA ALA A 21 -12.61 -9.58 -2.55
C ALA A 21 -11.61 -9.43 -1.40
N SER A 22 -10.32 -9.49 -1.73
CA SER A 22 -9.20 -9.33 -0.80
C SER A 22 -8.22 -8.29 -1.32
N VAL A 23 -7.30 -7.84 -0.46
CA VAL A 23 -6.24 -6.89 -0.82
C VAL A 23 -4.89 -7.52 -0.54
N ILE A 24 -3.99 -7.55 -1.53
CA ILE A 24 -2.62 -8.03 -1.36
C ILE A 24 -1.80 -6.95 -0.64
N LEU A 25 -1.10 -7.36 0.41
CA LEU A 25 -0.16 -6.56 1.17
C LEU A 25 1.17 -7.31 1.33
N THR A 26 2.22 -6.56 1.57
CA THR A 26 3.58 -7.09 1.79
C THR A 26 4.06 -6.74 3.19
N THR A 27 4.93 -7.59 3.73
CA THR A 27 5.77 -7.24 4.88
C THR A 27 7.15 -6.92 4.38
N ARG A 28 7.63 -5.69 4.65
CA ARG A 28 8.96 -5.24 4.22
C ARG A 28 10.06 -6.04 4.90
N ALA A 29 11.08 -6.44 4.14
CA ALA A 29 12.22 -7.20 4.63
C ALA A 29 12.93 -6.51 5.81
N SER A 30 13.43 -7.32 6.76
CA SER A 30 14.00 -6.79 8.01
C SER A 30 15.33 -6.05 7.81
N GLY A 31 16.06 -6.35 6.73
CA GLY A 31 17.34 -5.73 6.38
C GLY A 31 17.26 -4.33 5.78
N LEU A 32 16.06 -3.80 5.53
CA LEU A 32 15.89 -2.50 4.89
C LEU A 32 16.21 -1.35 5.86
N ARG A 33 16.96 -0.35 5.36
CA ARG A 33 17.38 0.84 6.14
C ARG A 33 16.21 1.66 6.68
N LYS A 34 15.03 1.57 6.06
CA LYS A 34 13.81 2.29 6.44
C LYS A 34 12.63 1.34 6.41
N HIS A 35 11.71 1.53 7.36
CA HIS A 35 10.41 0.85 7.40
C HIS A 35 10.51 -0.70 7.45
N SER A 36 11.63 -1.22 7.96
CA SER A 36 11.84 -2.65 8.19
C SER A 36 10.68 -3.27 8.98
N GLY A 37 10.14 -4.39 8.49
CA GLY A 37 9.01 -5.11 9.09
C GLY A 37 7.65 -4.42 8.98
N GLN A 38 7.55 -3.25 8.34
CA GLN A 38 6.26 -2.57 8.16
C GLN A 38 5.43 -3.24 7.07
N ILE A 39 4.11 -3.18 7.24
CA ILE A 39 3.16 -3.63 6.24
C ILE A 39 2.93 -2.53 5.22
N ALA A 40 3.07 -2.87 3.94
CA ALA A 40 2.94 -1.95 2.84
C ALA A 40 2.07 -2.52 1.72
N PHE A 41 1.59 -1.61 0.89
CA PHE A 41 1.22 -1.94 -0.48
C PHE A 41 2.49 -2.18 -1.30
N PRO A 42 2.44 -3.02 -2.36
CA PRO A 42 3.53 -3.07 -3.32
C PRO A 42 3.75 -1.70 -3.95
N GLY A 43 5.00 -1.26 -4.07
CA GLY A 43 5.31 0.04 -4.64
C GLY A 43 6.57 0.72 -4.14
N GLY A 44 7.02 1.69 -4.91
CA GLY A 44 8.29 2.36 -4.70
C GLY A 44 8.37 3.74 -5.34
N SER A 45 9.58 4.15 -5.69
CA SER A 45 9.83 5.46 -6.28
C SER A 45 9.42 5.47 -7.74
N VAL A 46 9.02 6.63 -8.25
CA VAL A 46 8.82 6.80 -9.69
C VAL A 46 10.18 7.08 -10.32
N ASP A 47 10.58 6.24 -11.26
CA ASP A 47 11.84 6.36 -11.99
C ASP A 47 11.67 7.23 -13.24
N PRO A 48 12.74 7.91 -13.71
CA PRO A 48 12.69 8.75 -14.91
C PRO A 48 12.21 8.01 -16.18
N GLU A 49 12.44 6.70 -16.22
CA GLU A 49 12.07 5.82 -17.34
C GLU A 49 10.62 5.33 -17.25
N ASP A 50 9.92 5.52 -16.13
CA ASP A 50 8.52 5.11 -16.01
C ASP A 50 7.63 6.00 -16.89
N GLU A 51 6.90 5.37 -17.82
CA GLU A 51 6.02 6.08 -18.77
C GLU A 51 4.85 6.80 -18.08
N SER A 52 4.49 6.35 -16.87
CA SER A 52 3.43 6.94 -16.05
C SER A 52 3.56 6.54 -14.58
N ILE A 53 2.78 7.18 -13.71
CA ILE A 53 2.73 6.84 -12.29
C ILE A 53 2.12 5.43 -12.07
N GLU A 54 1.23 5.00 -12.97
CA GLU A 54 0.66 3.66 -13.01
C GLU A 54 1.72 2.64 -13.42
N ALA A 55 2.53 2.95 -14.44
CA ALA A 55 3.63 2.10 -14.88
C ALA A 55 4.63 1.86 -13.74
N ALA A 56 4.96 2.90 -12.96
CA ALA A 56 5.79 2.76 -11.77
C ALA A 56 5.19 1.78 -10.75
N ALA A 57 3.90 1.92 -10.41
CA ALA A 57 3.24 1.02 -9.47
C ALA A 57 3.20 -0.44 -9.97
N LEU A 58 3.02 -0.65 -11.27
CA LEU A 58 2.98 -1.97 -11.90
C LEU A 58 4.37 -2.60 -11.97
N ARG A 59 5.40 -1.83 -12.32
CA ARG A 59 6.81 -2.26 -12.31
C ARG A 59 7.21 -2.72 -10.90
N GLU A 60 6.95 -1.90 -9.90
CA GLU A 60 7.28 -2.21 -8.50
C GLU A 60 6.52 -3.45 -8.01
N ALA A 61 5.22 -3.59 -8.32
CA ALA A 61 4.47 -4.80 -7.97
C ALA A 61 5.02 -6.06 -8.67
N ARG A 62 5.49 -5.94 -9.91
CA ARG A 62 6.16 -7.03 -10.61
C ARG A 62 7.50 -7.38 -9.95
N GLU A 63 8.29 -6.38 -9.58
CA GLU A 63 9.62 -6.56 -8.97
C GLU A 63 9.51 -7.15 -7.55
N GLU A 64 8.67 -6.57 -6.70
CA GLU A 64 8.56 -6.94 -5.28
C GLU A 64 7.83 -8.28 -5.05
N ILE A 65 6.77 -8.57 -5.84
CA ILE A 65 5.89 -9.72 -5.59
C ILE A 65 5.61 -10.61 -6.82
N ALA A 66 6.29 -10.37 -7.94
CA ALA A 66 6.06 -11.09 -9.21
C ALA A 66 4.64 -10.98 -9.76
N LEU A 67 3.90 -9.92 -9.41
CA LEU A 67 2.56 -9.70 -9.95
C LEU A 67 2.65 -9.16 -11.38
N GLU A 68 2.41 -10.03 -12.35
CA GLU A 68 2.46 -9.69 -13.77
C GLU A 68 1.31 -8.76 -14.18
N GLU A 69 1.63 -7.69 -14.91
CA GLU A 69 0.71 -6.64 -15.35
C GLU A 69 -0.52 -7.18 -16.11
N ARG A 70 -0.38 -8.28 -16.86
CA ARG A 70 -1.49 -8.90 -17.60
C ARG A 70 -2.67 -9.34 -16.72
N PHE A 71 -2.45 -9.49 -15.42
CA PHE A 71 -3.51 -9.82 -14.45
C PHE A 71 -4.12 -8.58 -13.80
N VAL A 72 -3.56 -7.39 -14.02
CA VAL A 72 -3.87 -6.17 -13.29
C VAL A 72 -4.59 -5.18 -14.20
N GLU A 73 -5.74 -4.71 -13.75
CA GLU A 73 -6.52 -3.66 -14.42
C GLU A 73 -6.62 -2.45 -13.49
N THR A 74 -5.99 -1.34 -13.88
CA THR A 74 -6.01 -0.11 -13.07
C THR A 74 -7.36 0.60 -13.22
N LEU A 75 -7.96 0.97 -12.09
CA LEU A 75 -9.27 1.64 -12.06
C LEU A 75 -9.16 3.16 -11.89
N GLY A 76 -8.11 3.61 -11.19
CA GLY A 76 -7.90 5.03 -10.94
C GLY A 76 -6.98 5.32 -9.76
N ARG A 77 -6.86 6.60 -9.45
CA ARG A 77 -5.94 7.12 -8.42
C ARG A 77 -6.71 7.58 -7.18
N LEU A 78 -6.23 7.21 -6.00
CA LEU A 78 -6.64 7.87 -4.76
C LEU A 78 -5.94 9.23 -4.59
N PRO A 79 -6.45 10.11 -3.71
CA PRO A 79 -5.74 11.33 -3.34
C PRO A 79 -4.30 11.04 -2.90
N ARG A 80 -3.37 11.88 -3.36
CA ARG A 80 -1.95 11.72 -3.05
C ARG A 80 -1.70 11.85 -1.56
N TYR A 81 -0.96 10.90 -0.99
CA TYR A 81 -0.55 10.91 0.41
C TYR A 81 0.81 11.59 0.56
N ARG A 82 0.88 12.68 1.35
CA ARG A 82 2.13 13.39 1.62
C ARG A 82 2.77 12.87 2.90
N THR A 83 4.01 12.43 2.80
CA THR A 83 4.79 11.97 3.95
C THR A 83 5.64 13.10 4.53
N THR A 84 5.98 13.01 5.82
CA THR A 84 6.89 13.97 6.45
C THR A 84 8.34 13.82 5.98
N THR A 85 8.67 12.71 5.32
CA THR A 85 9.98 12.42 4.73
C THR A 85 10.15 13.02 3.33
N GLY A 86 9.16 13.76 2.82
CA GLY A 86 9.24 14.45 1.52
C GLY A 86 8.76 13.64 0.32
N PHE A 87 8.20 12.44 0.54
CA PHE A 87 7.54 11.67 -0.52
C PHE A 87 6.11 12.13 -0.75
N ARG A 88 5.71 12.15 -2.02
CA ARG A 88 4.31 12.27 -2.46
C ARG A 88 3.90 10.94 -3.10
N ILE A 89 3.15 10.16 -2.34
CA ILE A 89 2.74 8.81 -2.73
C ILE A 89 1.40 8.90 -3.45
N THR A 90 1.31 8.29 -4.63
CA THR A 90 0.07 8.17 -5.39
C THR A 90 -0.42 6.73 -5.34
N PRO A 91 -1.53 6.43 -4.64
CA PRO A 91 -2.08 5.08 -4.60
C PRO A 91 -2.92 4.81 -5.85
N ILE A 92 -2.65 3.69 -6.52
CA ILE A 92 -3.32 3.24 -7.74
C ILE A 92 -4.22 2.07 -7.39
N ILE A 93 -5.54 2.25 -7.50
CA ILE A 93 -6.49 1.17 -7.28
C ILE A 93 -6.49 0.29 -8.51
N ALA A 94 -6.40 -1.02 -8.33
CA ALA A 94 -6.47 -1.98 -9.41
C ALA A 94 -7.25 -3.24 -9.02
N ILE A 95 -7.90 -3.85 -10.00
CA ILE A 95 -8.45 -5.20 -9.90
C ILE A 95 -7.39 -6.20 -10.36
N VAL A 96 -7.22 -7.28 -9.61
CA VAL A 96 -6.35 -8.39 -9.97
C VAL A 96 -7.21 -9.60 -10.34
N ARG A 97 -7.13 -10.02 -11.60
CA ARG A 97 -7.81 -11.19 -12.14
C ARG A 97 -7.12 -12.47 -11.66
N PRO A 98 -7.84 -13.59 -11.49
CA PRO A 98 -7.24 -14.86 -11.06
C PRO A 98 -6.23 -15.41 -12.07
N GLY A 99 -5.38 -16.35 -11.62
CA GLY A 99 -4.38 -17.04 -12.46
C GLY A 99 -2.94 -16.54 -12.30
N PHE A 100 -2.68 -15.65 -11.36
CA PHE A 100 -1.33 -15.21 -11.01
C PHE A 100 -0.66 -16.14 -9.99
N SER A 101 0.65 -16.01 -9.85
CA SER A 101 1.44 -16.63 -8.80
C SER A 101 2.37 -15.58 -8.22
N LEU A 102 2.30 -15.37 -6.91
CA LEU A 102 3.12 -14.37 -6.24
C LEU A 102 4.41 -15.00 -5.73
N ARG A 103 5.51 -14.26 -5.81
CA ARG A 103 6.80 -14.64 -5.25
C ARG A 103 7.48 -13.39 -4.70
N PRO A 104 7.87 -13.37 -3.41
CA PRO A 104 8.56 -12.21 -2.86
C PRO A 104 9.96 -12.08 -3.45
N GLU A 105 10.38 -10.84 -3.69
CA GLU A 105 11.79 -10.49 -3.82
C GLU A 105 12.41 -10.43 -2.42
N PRO A 106 13.24 -11.41 -1.99
CA PRO A 106 13.62 -11.57 -0.59
C PRO A 106 14.43 -10.40 -0.02
N SER A 107 15.09 -9.61 -0.88
CA SER A 107 15.82 -8.42 -0.44
C SER A 107 14.89 -7.27 0.00
N GLU A 108 13.62 -7.29 -0.43
CA GLU A 108 12.67 -6.21 -0.21
C GLU A 108 11.40 -6.64 0.53
N VAL A 109 10.94 -7.86 0.28
CA VAL A 109 9.70 -8.43 0.81
C VAL A 109 10.00 -9.69 1.61
N ALA A 110 9.69 -9.67 2.90
CA ALA A 110 9.77 -10.85 3.76
C ALA A 110 8.58 -11.79 3.58
N ASP A 111 7.40 -11.24 3.28
CA ASP A 111 6.16 -12.00 3.24
C ASP A 111 5.07 -11.30 2.42
N ILE A 112 4.18 -12.08 1.81
CA ILE A 112 3.05 -11.63 1.00
C ILE A 112 1.79 -12.27 1.55
N PHE A 113 0.77 -11.47 1.83
CA PHE A 113 -0.48 -11.96 2.40
C PHE A 113 -1.66 -11.15 1.89
N GLU A 114 -2.85 -11.71 2.05
CA GLU A 114 -4.10 -11.05 1.69
C GLU A 114 -4.93 -10.75 2.92
N VAL A 115 -5.63 -9.61 2.90
CA VAL A 115 -6.61 -9.24 3.92
C VAL A 115 -7.96 -9.07 3.23
N PRO A 116 -9.05 -9.67 3.75
CA PRO A 116 -10.37 -9.48 3.17
C PRO A 116 -10.73 -8.00 3.05
N LEU A 117 -11.21 -7.56 1.89
CA LEU A 117 -11.59 -6.18 1.64
C LEU A 117 -12.71 -5.76 2.60
N ALA A 118 -13.66 -6.64 2.86
CA ALA A 118 -14.74 -6.40 3.84
C ALA A 118 -14.20 -6.14 5.25
N PHE A 119 -13.10 -6.78 5.65
CA PHE A 119 -12.45 -6.52 6.93
C PHE A 119 -11.80 -5.12 6.93
N LEU A 120 -11.08 -4.79 5.84
CA LEU A 120 -10.41 -3.49 5.68
C LEU A 120 -11.38 -2.32 5.53
N MET A 121 -12.60 -2.54 5.05
CA MET A 121 -13.63 -1.50 4.88
C MET A 121 -14.60 -1.42 6.07
N ASN A 122 -14.33 -2.15 7.15
CA ASN A 122 -15.09 -2.04 8.38
C ASN A 122 -14.43 -1.01 9.32
N GLU A 123 -15.10 0.11 9.54
CA GLU A 123 -14.62 1.19 10.42
C GLU A 123 -14.35 0.74 11.86
N ALA A 124 -15.02 -0.30 12.37
CA ALA A 124 -14.73 -0.83 13.70
C ALA A 124 -13.30 -1.37 13.84
N ASN A 125 -12.65 -1.72 12.72
CA ASN A 125 -11.27 -2.18 12.69
C ASN A 125 -10.26 -1.02 12.60
N HIS A 126 -10.73 0.23 12.41
CA HIS A 126 -9.87 1.40 12.23
C HIS A 126 -9.70 2.11 13.57
N ARG A 127 -8.51 1.98 14.16
CA ARG A 127 -8.15 2.69 15.38
C ARG A 127 -7.38 3.95 15.05
N ARG A 128 -7.56 4.98 15.88
CA ARG A 128 -6.72 6.18 15.84
C ARG A 128 -5.81 6.16 17.06
N ASP A 129 -4.55 5.87 16.82
CA ASP A 129 -3.50 5.91 17.83
C ASP A 129 -2.74 7.23 17.76
N SER A 130 -1.92 7.51 18.77
CA SER A 130 -1.01 8.65 18.77
C SER A 130 0.36 8.28 19.34
N ARG A 131 1.40 8.96 18.85
CA ARG A 131 2.75 8.88 19.41
C ARG A 131 3.37 10.27 19.48
N GLU A 132 4.15 10.50 20.53
CA GLU A 132 5.01 11.66 20.68
C GLU A 132 6.17 11.56 19.66
N TRP A 133 6.33 12.59 18.83
CA TRP A 133 7.45 12.70 17.89
C TRP A 133 8.03 14.10 17.94
N GLY A 134 9.24 14.23 18.50
CA GLY A 134 9.95 15.52 18.57
C GLY A 134 9.17 16.59 19.36
N GLY A 135 8.50 16.22 20.44
CA GLY A 135 7.72 17.14 21.29
C GLY A 135 6.31 17.45 20.78
N HIS A 136 5.87 16.79 19.69
CA HIS A 136 4.51 16.91 19.18
C HIS A 136 3.82 15.55 19.14
N THR A 137 2.61 15.48 19.70
CA THR A 137 1.75 14.31 19.55
C THR A 137 1.25 14.23 18.10
N ARG A 138 1.53 13.12 17.42
CA ARG A 138 1.02 12.81 16.08
C ARG A 138 0.07 11.64 16.13
N SER A 139 -1.14 11.83 15.62
CA SER A 139 -2.11 10.75 15.45
C SER A 139 -1.89 10.02 14.13
N PHE A 140 -2.13 8.71 14.12
CA PHE A 140 -2.13 7.87 12.93
C PHE A 140 -3.23 6.81 13.02
N TYR A 141 -3.63 6.28 11.86
CA TYR A 141 -4.54 5.14 11.83
C TYR A 141 -3.77 3.83 11.95
N SER A 142 -4.41 2.85 12.60
CA SER A 142 -3.94 1.48 12.69
C SER A 142 -5.10 0.49 12.53
N ILE A 143 -4.78 -0.69 11.99
CA ILE A 143 -5.69 -1.82 11.77
C ILE A 143 -4.92 -3.08 12.18
N SER A 144 -5.47 -3.84 13.13
CA SER A 144 -4.87 -5.11 13.59
C SER A 144 -5.53 -6.29 12.88
N PHE A 145 -4.76 -7.16 12.26
CA PHE A 145 -5.25 -8.33 11.53
C PHE A 145 -4.41 -9.56 11.90
N GLY A 146 -4.96 -10.47 12.72
CA GLY A 146 -4.16 -11.52 13.35
C GLY A 146 -2.99 -10.90 14.13
N ASP A 147 -1.77 -11.41 13.90
CA ASP A 147 -0.54 -10.89 14.52
C ASP A 147 0.06 -9.68 13.80
N ARG A 148 -0.62 -9.16 12.77
CA ARG A 148 -0.14 -8.08 11.90
C ARG A 148 -0.74 -6.74 12.30
N LEU A 149 0.11 -5.73 12.40
CA LEU A 149 -0.30 -4.34 12.61
C LEU A 149 -0.09 -3.54 11.33
N ILE A 150 -1.18 -3.14 10.69
CA ILE A 150 -1.19 -2.24 9.53
C ILE A 150 -1.32 -0.82 10.09
N TRP A 151 -0.36 0.06 9.85
CA TRP A 151 -0.38 1.41 10.45
C TRP A 151 0.31 2.44 9.56
N GLY A 152 0.21 3.71 9.95
CA GLY A 152 0.92 4.79 9.25
C GLY A 152 0.36 5.05 7.86
N ILE A 153 1.22 5.09 6.85
CA ILE A 153 0.85 5.43 5.46
C ILE A 153 -0.15 4.42 4.91
N THR A 154 0.11 3.13 5.06
CA THR A 154 -0.75 2.05 4.56
C THR A 154 -2.16 2.15 5.13
N ALA A 155 -2.27 2.29 6.46
CA ALA A 155 -3.56 2.48 7.13
C ALA A 155 -4.25 3.80 6.75
N GLY A 156 -3.49 4.88 6.51
CA GLY A 156 -4.02 6.15 6.01
C GLY A 156 -4.62 6.05 4.60
N ILE A 157 -3.96 5.31 3.70
CA ILE A 157 -4.48 5.03 2.35
C ILE A 157 -5.75 4.17 2.44
N LEU A 158 -5.74 3.10 3.25
CA LEU A 158 -6.93 2.27 3.49
C LEU A 158 -8.09 3.06 4.07
N ARG A 159 -7.83 3.96 5.02
CA ARG A 159 -8.85 4.87 5.54
C ARG A 159 -9.42 5.79 4.47
N THR A 160 -8.56 6.33 3.61
CA THR A 160 -8.99 7.19 2.49
C THR A 160 -9.88 6.42 1.51
N LEU A 161 -9.54 5.16 1.23
CA LEU A 161 -10.35 4.27 0.39
C LEU A 161 -11.73 4.04 1.00
N TYR A 162 -11.80 3.68 2.29
CA TYR A 162 -13.05 3.51 3.05
C TYR A 162 -13.93 4.77 2.98
N GLU A 163 -13.35 5.93 3.30
CA GLU A 163 -14.10 7.20 3.33
C GLU A 163 -14.67 7.59 1.96
N ARG A 164 -14.03 7.19 0.86
CA ARG A 164 -14.48 7.51 -0.49
C ARG A 164 -15.49 6.55 -1.08
N LEU A 165 -15.43 5.27 -0.71
CA LEU A 165 -16.23 4.22 -1.36
C LEU A 165 -17.37 3.67 -0.49
N TYR A 166 -17.27 3.78 0.84
CA TYR A 166 -18.21 3.13 1.77
C TYR A 166 -18.90 4.10 2.73
N ARG A 167 -18.41 5.34 2.85
CA ARG A 167 -19.04 6.38 3.69
C ARG A 167 -19.90 7.37 2.89
N SER A 168 -20.00 7.20 1.57
CA SER A 168 -20.77 8.06 0.66
C SER A 168 -22.27 7.81 0.75
#